data_AF-A0A0B6YXX9-F1
#
_entry.id   AF-A0A0B6YXX9-F1
#
_cell.length_a   1.000
_cell.length_b   1.000
_cell.length_c   1.000
_cell.angle_alpha   90.00
_cell.angle_beta   90.00
_cell.angle_gamma   90.00
#
_symmetry.space_group_name_H-M   'P 1'
#
loop_
_entity.id
_entity.type
_entity.pdbx_description
1 polymer ?
#
loop_
_entity_poly.entity_id
_entity_poly.type
_entity_poly.pdbx_seq_one_letter_code
_entity_poly.pdbx_strand_id
1 'polypeptide(L)' 'LEVFSEHPNFFMKCNGKNGVFIDGIFQRKGAPPLQLPRTCILRFPSTNIKIQFQSLIDEAVAPPPPVAVTTPK' A
#
# COMPACT_ATOMS: atom_id res chain seq x y z
N LEU A 1 7.45 -7.15 9.67
CA LEU A 1 6.92 -6.20 8.68
C LEU A 1 5.47 -6.59 8.47
N GLU A 2 4.55 -5.65 8.37
CA GLU A 2 3.14 -5.92 8.15
C GLU A 2 2.63 -4.97 7.08
N VAL A 3 1.95 -5.51 6.06
CA VAL A 3 1.30 -4.75 5.00
C VAL A 3 -0.19 -5.05 5.10
N PHE A 4 -1.02 -4.01 5.14
CA PHE A 4 -2.47 -4.13 5.22
C PHE A 4 -3.14 -3.16 4.25
N SER A 5 -4.39 -3.44 3.90
CA SER A 5 -5.17 -2.68 2.93
C SER A 5 -6.32 -1.97 3.64
N GLU A 6 -6.43 -0.66 3.42
CA GLU A 6 -7.64 0.11 3.67
C GLU A 6 -8.04 0.71 2.32
N HIS A 7 -8.95 0.01 1.62
CA HIS A 7 -9.23 0.24 0.21
C HIS A 7 -9.53 1.73 -0.07
N PRO A 8 -8.89 2.35 -1.08
CA PRO A 8 -8.06 1.75 -2.13
C PRO A 8 -6.56 1.62 -1.79
N ASN A 9 -6.14 1.97 -0.58
CA ASN A 9 -4.74 2.18 -0.23
C ASN A 9 -4.13 0.99 0.51
N PHE A 10 -2.81 0.83 0.36
CA PHE A 10 -2.01 -0.07 1.18
C PHE A 10 -1.17 0.71 2.16
N PHE A 11 -1.01 0.16 3.36
CA PHE A 11 -0.22 0.72 4.43
C PHE A 11 0.79 -0.31 4.93
N MET A 12 1.91 0.17 5.44
CA MET A 12 2.96 -0.66 6.02
C MET A 12 3.28 -0.22 7.44
N LYS A 13 3.29 -1.20 8.35
CA LYS A 13 3.73 -1.03 9.73
C LYS A 13 5.05 -1.75 9.98
N CYS A 14 6.02 -1.01 10.51
CA CYS A 14 7.33 -1.55 10.86
C CYS A 14 7.30 -2.16 12.27
N ASN A 15 7.25 -3.50 12.34
CA ASN A 15 7.31 -4.25 13.61
C ASN A 15 8.74 -4.74 13.97
N GLY A 16 9.70 -4.64 13.05
CA GLY A 16 11.08 -5.11 13.23
C GLY A 16 11.93 -4.12 14.03
N LYS A 17 12.77 -4.62 14.95
CA LYS A 17 13.62 -3.77 15.82
C LYS A 17 14.61 -2.87 15.06
N ASN A 18 15.07 -3.31 13.90
CA ASN A 18 16.08 -2.58 13.12
C ASN A 18 15.46 -1.57 12.14
N GLY A 19 14.14 -1.49 12.03
CA GLY A 19 13.49 -0.68 10.99
C GLY A 19 13.51 -1.33 9.60
N VAL A 20 13.02 -0.59 8.61
CA VAL A 20 12.98 -0.96 7.20
C VAL A 20 13.15 0.30 6.34
N PHE A 21 13.85 0.22 5.22
CA PHE A 21 13.88 1.27 4.21
C PHE A 21 12.80 1.04 3.17
N ILE A 22 12.12 2.10 2.75
CA ILE A 22 11.08 2.10 1.71
C ILE A 22 11.52 3.14 0.69
N ASP A 23 11.94 2.71 -0.49
CA ASP A 23 12.55 3.58 -1.51
C ASP A 23 13.68 4.48 -0.96
N GLY A 24 14.42 3.95 0.02
CA GLY A 24 15.51 4.66 0.70
C GLY A 24 15.10 5.48 1.92
N ILE A 25 13.80 5.65 2.19
CA ILE A 25 13.29 6.33 3.40
C ILE A 25 13.23 5.34 4.55
N PHE A 26 13.90 5.69 5.67
CA PHE A 26 13.96 4.82 6.84
C PHE A 26 12.69 4.90 7.69
N GLN A 27 12.04 3.76 7.92
CA GLN A 27 10.96 3.60 8.89
C GLN A 27 11.34 2.75 10.10
N ARG A 28 11.27 3.41 11.26
CA ARG A 28 11.57 2.82 12.58
C ARG A 28 10.37 2.07 13.17
N LYS A 29 10.66 1.17 14.12
CA LYS A 29 9.64 0.50 14.92
C LYS A 29 8.78 1.53 15.68
N GLY A 30 7.47 1.32 15.68
CA GLY A 30 6.52 2.17 16.41
C GLY A 30 6.22 3.52 15.75
N ALA A 31 6.81 3.83 14.59
CA ALA A 31 6.30 4.90 13.76
C ALA A 31 4.86 4.58 13.31
N PRO A 32 4.04 5.62 13.04
CA PRO A 32 2.74 5.42 12.42
C PRO A 32 2.84 4.60 11.12
N PRO A 33 1.79 3.85 10.75
CA PRO A 33 1.75 3.17 9.46
C PRO A 33 2.01 4.14 8.31
N LEU A 34 2.88 3.76 7.38
CA LEU A 34 3.15 4.55 6.17
C LEU A 34 2.26 4.05 5.03
N GLN A 35 1.56 4.94 4.35
CA GLN A 35 0.89 4.62 3.09
C GLN A 35 1.95 4.26 2.03
N LEU A 36 1.84 3.07 1.45
CA LEU A 36 2.74 2.62 0.41
C LEU A 36 2.36 3.25 -0.93
N PRO A 37 3.34 3.69 -1.74
CA PRO A 37 3.11 4.01 -3.15
C PRO A 37 2.62 2.78 -3.92
N ARG A 38 2.09 2.99 -5.14
CA ARG A 38 1.66 1.87 -6.01
C ARG A 38 2.77 0.86 -6.25
N THR A 39 4.02 1.32 -6.32
CA THR A 39 5.21 0.47 -6.39
C THR A 39 6.29 1.01 -5.47
N CYS A 40 6.97 0.14 -4.72
CA CYS A 40 8.11 0.53 -3.90
C CYS A 40 9.04 -0.65 -3.61
N ILE A 41 10.26 -0.35 -3.16
CA ILE A 41 11.23 -1.34 -2.68
C ILE A 41 11.36 -1.25 -1.17
N LEU A 42 11.10 -2.37 -0.51
CA LEU A 42 11.30 -2.56 0.92
C LEU A 42 12.66 -3.24 1.14
N ARG A 43 13.55 -2.62 1.92
CA ARG A 43 14.88 -3.16 2.23
C ARG A 43 15.13 -3.20 3.73
N PHE A 44 15.58 -4.35 4.23
CA PHE A 44 15.99 -4.48 5.64
C PHE A 44 17.41 -3.92 5.84
N PRO A 45 17.68 -3.12 6.89
CA PRO A 45 19.00 -2.52 7.09
C PRO A 45 20.13 -3.54 7.32
N SER A 46 19.80 -4.69 7.90
CA SER A 46 20.78 -5.72 8.27
C SER A 46 21.19 -6.64 7.12
N THR A 47 20.55 -6.54 5.95
CA THR A 47 20.84 -7.38 4.79
C THR A 47 20.76 -6.57 3.49
N ASN A 48 21.17 -7.18 2.38
CA ASN A 48 20.98 -6.60 1.05
C ASN A 48 19.68 -7.07 0.37
N ILE A 49 18.80 -7.77 1.11
CA ILE A 49 17.53 -8.26 0.58
C ILE A 49 16.62 -7.07 0.25
N LYS A 50 16.08 -7.10 -0.97
CA LYS A 50 15.09 -6.14 -1.47
C LYS A 50 13.81 -6.90 -1.80
N ILE A 51 12.68 -6.39 -1.33
CA ILE A 51 11.35 -6.90 -1.65
C ILE A 51 10.64 -5.83 -2.48
N GLN A 52 10.14 -6.22 -3.64
CA GLN A 52 9.33 -5.33 -4.48
C GLN A 52 7.87 -5.45 -4.09
N PHE A 53 7.24 -4.31 -3.81
CA PHE A 53 5.81 -4.19 -3.63
C PHE A 53 5.19 -3.58 -4.89
N GLN A 54 4.05 -4.11 -5.31
CA GLN A 54 3.22 -3.58 -6.38
C GLN A 54 1.75 -3.74 -6.03
N SER A 55 1.03 -2.63 -5.92
CA SER A 55 -0.43 -2.61 -5.81
C SER A 55 -1.05 -2.92 -7.17
N LEU A 56 -1.96 -3.89 -7.17
CA LEU A 56 -2.78 -4.28 -8.32
C LEU A 56 -4.21 -3.73 -8.23
N ILE A 57 -4.50 -2.90 -7.23
CA ILE A 57 -5.79 -2.20 -7.14
C ILE A 57 -5.80 -1.08 -8.18
N ASP A 58 -6.80 -1.07 -9.05
CA ASP A 58 -7.06 0.05 -9.95
C ASP A 58 -7.93 1.10 -9.25
N GLU A 59 -7.51 2.37 -9.30
CA GLU A 59 -8.34 3.51 -8.86
C GLU A 59 -9.64 3.67 -9.70
N ALA A 60 -9.73 2.96 -10.83
CA ALA A 60 -10.81 3.07 -11.80
C ALA A 60 -11.95 2.07 -11.55
N VAL A 61 -12.57 2.10 -10.36
CA VAL A 61 -13.98 1.71 -10.23
C VAL A 61 -14.67 2.73 -9.33
N ALA A 62 -14.94 3.91 -9.89
CA ALA A 62 -16.15 4.60 -9.46
C ALA A 62 -17.31 3.63 -9.74
N PRO A 63 -18.20 3.32 -8.77
CA PRO A 63 -19.36 2.49 -9.05
C PRO A 63 -20.08 3.09 -10.26
N PRO A 64 -20.46 2.28 -11.27
CA PRO A 64 -21.18 2.79 -12.41
C PRO A 64 -22.39 3.59 -11.88
N PRO A 65 -22.66 4.79 -12.42
CA PRO A 65 -23.82 5.56 -12.00
C PRO A 65 -25.04 4.65 -12.13
N PRO A 66 -25.99 4.69 -11.16
CA PRO A 66 -27.17 3.85 -11.22
C PRO A 66 -27.84 4.09 -12.57
N VAL A 67 -27.90 3.04 -13.39
CA VAL A 67 -28.55 3.10 -14.70
C VAL A 67 -30.00 3.47 -14.42
N ALA A 68 -30.38 4.71 -14.72
CA ALA A 68 -31.77 5.14 -14.66
C ALA A 68 -32.53 4.26 -15.66
N VAL A 69 -33.25 3.27 -15.15
CA VAL A 69 -34.14 2.43 -15.95
C VAL A 69 -35.26 3.36 -16.43
N THR A 70 -35.11 3.92 -17.63
CA THR A 70 -36.20 4.62 -18.29
C THR A 70 -37.20 3.56 -18.74
N THR A 71 -38.26 3.40 -17.96
CA THR A 71 -39.46 2.64 -18.30
C THR A 71 -40.03 3.18 -19.61
N PRO A 72 -40.13 2.39 -20.70
CA PRO A 72 -40.86 2.82 -21.88
C PRO A 72 -42.36 2.88 -21.56
N LYS A 73 -43.01 3.97 -22.00
CA LYS A 73 -44.46 4.19 -21.91
C LYS A 73 -45.19 3.48 -23.05
#